data_AF-A0A512JBU9-F1
#
_entry.id   AF-A0A512JBU9-F1
#
_cell.length_a   1.000
_cell.length_b   1.000
_cell.length_c   1.000
_cell.angle_alpha   90.00
_cell.angle_beta   90.00
_cell.angle_gamma   90.00
#
_symmetry.space_group_name_H-M   'P 1'
#
loop_
_entity.id
_entity.type
_entity.pdbx_description
1 polymer ?
#
loop_
_entity_poly.entity_id
_entity_poly.type
_entity_poly.pdbx_seq_one_letter_code
_entity_poly.pdbx_strand_id
1 'polypeptide(L)'
;MTISVRWYLLEEGGSLRHVPMRVVSGIYRGTDALPDYAGTTQRAIEVVLENEDGKPVRMLDARGRFWTFDAKGETELDDVNLWFRDLDLPKPRGKVVNLRPQIEKRQRRARRFWDVTAEDLDRLTAAIWPWAGETREPVRAVRSTAPKVPPLPREGQRARDTILSSITDISLAMEHLTETALKGLAYELRRCARLYVSEGPYCEAAGAEAERRREIRARYRTGRGAWYASVRVMHWDEARHEAREIDYVEERCASKDAAIDKARALLAEHAHRFAPDRTVEPEVFSELEWSPLKLKAEDQDD
;
A
#
# COMPACT_ATOMS: atom_id res chain seq x y z
N MET A 1 -1.33 2.57 26.94
CA MET A 1 -0.21 1.81 26.36
C MET A 1 -0.36 1.80 24.85
N THR A 2 0.68 2.18 24.12
CA THR A 2 0.69 2.20 22.64
C THR A 2 1.96 1.57 22.11
N ILE A 3 1.86 0.77 21.05
CA ILE A 3 3.01 0.13 20.40
C ILE A 3 3.49 1.05 19.27
N SER A 4 4.80 1.23 19.13
CA SER A 4 5.42 1.94 18.01
C SER A 4 6.57 1.16 17.41
N VAL A 5 6.81 1.35 16.12
CA VAL A 5 7.92 0.75 15.38
C VAL A 5 8.93 1.83 15.02
N ARG A 6 10.23 1.56 15.21
CA ARG A 6 11.33 2.40 14.74
C ARG A 6 12.27 1.60 13.85
N TRP A 7 12.89 2.29 12.90
CA TRP A 7 13.81 1.71 11.93
C TRP A 7 15.16 2.39 12.03
N TYR A 8 16.23 1.60 11.96
CA TYR A 8 17.59 2.08 11.97
C TYR A 8 18.41 1.40 10.86
N LEU A 9 19.34 2.13 10.24
CA LEU A 9 20.39 1.55 9.41
C LEU A 9 21.68 1.50 10.21
N LEU A 10 22.37 0.38 10.12
CA LEU A 10 23.69 0.14 10.69
C LEU A 10 24.72 0.23 9.56
N GLU A 11 25.44 1.35 9.53
CA GLU A 11 26.44 1.65 8.50
C GLU A 11 27.75 0.87 8.75
N GLU A 12 28.59 0.80 7.72
CA GLU A 12 29.96 0.30 7.87
C GLU A 12 30.74 1.20 8.84
N GLY A 13 31.31 0.59 9.89
CA GLY A 13 31.90 1.32 11.03
C GLY A 13 31.02 1.37 12.27
N GLY A 14 29.78 0.90 12.20
CA GLY A 14 28.92 0.69 13.37
C GLY A 14 28.09 1.89 13.81
N SER A 15 28.06 2.97 13.02
CA SER A 15 27.15 4.10 13.24
C SER A 15 25.71 3.69 12.96
N LEU A 16 24.80 4.15 13.83
CA LEU A 16 23.36 4.01 13.64
C LEU A 16 22.78 5.27 13.00
N ARG A 17 21.92 5.08 12.01
CA ARG A 17 21.09 6.14 11.42
C ARG A 17 19.63 5.81 11.62
N HIS A 18 18.86 6.77 12.13
CA HIS A 18 17.42 6.59 12.26
C HIS A 18 16.74 6.79 10.90
N VAL A 19 15.86 5.86 10.53
CA VAL A 19 15.02 5.98 9.34
C VAL A 19 13.62 6.39 9.79
N PRO A 20 13.20 7.65 9.57
CA PRO A 20 11.87 8.09 9.97
C PRO A 20 10.79 7.25 9.28
N MET A 21 9.69 6.96 9.99
CA MET A 21 8.59 6.15 9.45
C MET A 21 8.02 6.68 8.11
N ARG A 22 8.04 8.00 7.89
CA ARG A 22 7.65 8.61 6.61
C ARG A 22 8.49 8.09 5.44
N VAL A 23 9.79 7.90 5.68
CA VAL A 23 10.78 7.50 4.68
C VAL A 23 10.60 6.02 4.39
N VAL A 24 10.46 5.19 5.41
CA VAL A 24 10.14 3.76 5.25
C VAL A 24 8.85 3.57 4.44
N SER A 25 7.82 4.35 4.78
CA SER A 25 6.53 4.32 4.08
C SER A 25 6.65 4.81 2.64
N GLY A 26 7.47 5.82 2.37
CA GLY A 26 7.73 6.34 1.03
C GLY A 26 8.49 5.34 0.16
N ILE A 27 9.54 4.73 0.70
CA ILE A 27 10.31 3.68 0.03
C ILE A 27 9.39 2.50 -0.33
N TYR A 28 8.55 2.05 0.62
CA TYR A 28 7.57 0.99 0.35
C TYR A 28 6.59 1.31 -0.79
N ARG A 29 6.19 2.58 -0.91
CA ARG A 29 5.29 3.05 -1.97
C ARG A 29 6.01 3.37 -3.28
N GLY A 30 7.33 3.26 -3.34
CA GLY A 30 8.14 3.70 -4.48
C GLY A 30 8.16 5.23 -4.67
N THR A 31 7.85 6.00 -3.62
CA THR A 31 7.77 7.48 -3.66
C THR A 31 8.90 8.17 -2.88
N ASP A 32 9.85 7.41 -2.34
CA ASP A 32 11.03 7.94 -1.64
C ASP A 32 12.24 7.05 -1.91
N ALA A 33 13.43 7.63 -1.84
CA ALA A 33 14.70 6.96 -2.04
C ALA A 33 15.73 7.46 -1.03
N LEU A 34 16.78 6.67 -0.82
CA LEU A 34 17.94 7.04 -0.02
C LEU A 34 19.20 7.10 -0.89
N PRO A 35 19.46 8.22 -1.58
CA PRO A 35 20.57 8.34 -2.53
C PRO A 35 21.94 8.08 -1.90
N ASP A 36 22.10 8.42 -0.62
CA ASP A 36 23.35 8.21 0.14
C ASP A 36 23.73 6.71 0.24
N TYR A 37 22.79 5.80 0.02
CA TYR A 37 23.00 4.35 0.03
C TYR A 37 22.86 3.70 -1.36
N ALA A 38 22.83 4.48 -2.44
CA ALA A 38 22.68 3.97 -3.80
C ALA A 38 23.74 2.90 -4.14
N GLY A 39 23.28 1.76 -4.67
CA GLY A 39 24.12 0.63 -5.07
C GLY A 39 24.69 -0.18 -3.91
N THR A 40 24.18 -0.01 -2.69
CA THR A 40 24.69 -0.70 -1.49
C THR A 40 23.67 -1.63 -0.86
N THR A 41 24.15 -2.59 -0.07
CA THR A 41 23.32 -3.38 0.83
C THR A 41 23.59 -2.97 2.27
N GLN A 42 22.57 -2.46 2.96
CA GLN A 42 22.67 -1.99 4.34
C GLN A 42 22.00 -2.97 5.31
N ARG A 43 22.54 -3.07 6.53
CA ARG A 43 21.90 -3.78 7.63
C ARG A 43 20.89 -2.84 8.28
N ALA A 44 19.61 -3.11 8.09
CA ALA A 44 18.52 -2.43 8.77
C ALA A 44 18.14 -3.18 10.06
N ILE A 45 17.76 -2.44 11.09
CA ILE A 45 17.16 -2.99 12.31
C ILE A 45 15.79 -2.37 12.53
N GLU A 46 14.82 -3.25 12.66
CA GLU A 46 13.43 -2.96 12.97
C GLU A 46 13.21 -3.19 14.46
N VAL A 47 12.73 -2.19 15.19
CA VAL A 47 12.57 -2.23 16.66
C VAL A 47 11.13 -1.94 17.04
N VAL A 48 10.51 -2.81 17.84
CA VAL A 48 9.23 -2.52 18.48
C VAL A 48 9.42 -2.04 19.90
N LEU A 49 8.74 -0.94 20.17
CA LEU A 49 8.73 -0.27 21.45
C LEU A 49 7.31 -0.22 21.99
N GLU A 50 7.19 -0.55 23.26
CA GLU A 50 6.04 -0.22 24.06
C GLU A 50 6.20 1.20 24.59
N ASN A 51 5.13 2.00 24.49
CA ASN A 51 5.11 3.37 24.95
C ASN A 51 4.02 3.59 26.00
N GLU A 52 4.39 4.41 26.98
CA GLU A 52 3.49 5.03 27.95
C GLU A 52 3.64 6.55 27.82
N ASP A 53 2.51 7.26 27.77
CA ASP A 53 2.47 8.72 27.58
C ASP A 53 3.31 9.23 26.39
N GLY A 54 3.39 8.43 25.32
CA GLY A 54 4.13 8.77 24.10
C GLY A 54 5.64 8.62 24.20
N LYS A 55 6.17 8.08 25.30
CA LYS A 55 7.60 7.79 25.49
C LYS A 55 7.85 6.28 25.50
N PRO A 56 8.96 5.79 24.90
CA PRO A 56 9.29 4.39 24.93
C PRO A 56 9.66 3.98 26.37
N VAL A 57 9.03 2.93 26.87
CA VAL A 57 9.28 2.36 28.21
C VAL A 57 9.98 1.01 28.14
N ARG A 58 9.75 0.25 27.05
CA ARG A 58 10.31 -1.09 26.87
C ARG A 58 10.51 -1.43 25.40
N MET A 59 11.60 -2.12 25.09
CA MET A 59 11.80 -2.77 23.79
C MET A 59 11.22 -4.18 23.87
N LEU A 60 10.23 -4.48 23.02
CA LEU A 60 9.60 -5.81 23.01
C LEU A 60 10.33 -6.76 22.05
N ASP A 61 10.87 -6.24 20.94
CA ASP A 61 11.52 -7.04 19.91
C ASP A 61 12.44 -6.18 19.03
N ALA A 62 13.45 -6.80 18.43
CA ALA A 62 14.38 -6.19 17.49
C ALA A 62 14.80 -7.21 16.42
N ARG A 63 14.67 -6.84 15.13
CA ARG A 63 14.90 -7.74 14.00
C ARG A 63 15.82 -7.13 12.96
N GLY A 64 16.83 -7.90 12.53
CA GLY A 64 17.79 -7.50 11.52
C GLY A 64 17.31 -7.87 10.12
N ARG A 65 17.34 -6.93 9.18
CA ARG A 65 17.06 -7.13 7.76
C ARG A 65 18.17 -6.56 6.88
N PHE A 66 18.36 -7.14 5.70
CA PHE A 66 19.18 -6.54 4.65
C PHE A 66 18.29 -5.72 3.73
N TRP A 67 18.63 -4.44 3.55
CA TRP A 67 18.02 -3.56 2.55
C TRP A 67 19.01 -3.41 1.41
N THR A 68 18.57 -3.70 0.17
CA THR A 68 19.43 -3.63 -1.01
C THR A 68 18.94 -2.49 -1.89
N PHE A 69 19.78 -1.48 -2.02
CA PHE A 69 19.47 -0.27 -2.77
C PHE A 69 20.01 -0.36 -4.19
N ASP A 70 19.19 0.07 -5.15
CA ASP A 70 19.58 0.20 -6.55
C ASP A 70 20.47 1.43 -6.80
N ALA A 71 20.82 1.68 -8.05
CA ALA A 71 21.67 2.82 -8.44
C ALA A 71 21.07 4.21 -8.12
N LYS A 72 19.78 4.30 -7.82
CA LYS A 72 19.09 5.54 -7.42
C LYS A 72 18.86 5.64 -5.92
N GLY A 73 19.18 4.58 -5.16
CA GLY A 73 18.87 4.52 -3.73
C GLY A 73 17.44 4.06 -3.43
N GLU A 74 16.75 3.47 -4.40
CA GLU A 74 15.45 2.83 -4.24
C GLU A 74 15.66 1.41 -3.72
N THR A 75 14.76 0.91 -2.89
CA THR A 75 14.78 -0.48 -2.42
C THR A 75 13.36 -1.02 -2.40
N GLU A 76 13.19 -2.25 -2.87
CA GLU A 76 11.93 -2.96 -2.73
C GLU A 76 11.83 -3.48 -1.28
N LEU A 77 10.99 -2.81 -0.48
CA LEU A 77 10.65 -3.31 0.84
C LEU A 77 9.44 -4.22 0.71
N ASP A 78 9.65 -5.51 0.92
CA ASP A 78 8.54 -6.43 1.13
C ASP A 78 7.84 -6.07 2.46
N ASP A 79 6.66 -5.48 2.34
CA ASP A 79 5.63 -5.26 3.37
C ASP A 79 6.10 -4.69 4.72
N VAL A 80 5.94 -3.37 4.90
CA VAL A 80 6.28 -2.66 6.17
C VAL A 80 5.45 -3.14 7.37
N ASN A 81 4.35 -3.86 7.12
CA ASN A 81 3.45 -4.40 8.15
C ASN A 81 3.81 -5.82 8.64
N LEU A 82 5.02 -6.30 8.40
CA LEU A 82 5.50 -7.63 8.83
C LEU A 82 5.40 -7.94 10.33
N TRP A 83 5.16 -6.94 11.19
CA TRP A 83 4.87 -7.14 12.62
C TRP A 83 3.66 -8.04 12.90
N PHE A 84 2.60 -7.97 12.10
CA PHE A 84 1.44 -8.85 12.26
C PHE A 84 1.63 -10.20 11.57
N ARG A 85 2.64 -10.33 10.71
CA ARG A 85 2.80 -11.50 9.82
C ARG A 85 3.47 -12.71 10.50
N ASP A 86 4.34 -12.47 11.48
CA ASP A 86 5.23 -13.48 12.08
C ASP A 86 4.90 -13.79 13.55
N LEU A 87 3.68 -13.51 14.02
CA LEU A 87 3.20 -14.13 15.26
C LEU A 87 3.12 -15.64 15.01
N ASP A 88 3.91 -16.42 15.75
CA ASP A 88 4.05 -17.87 15.60
C ASP A 88 2.69 -18.56 15.45
N LEU A 89 2.33 -18.90 14.21
CA LEU A 89 1.20 -19.77 13.94
C LEU A 89 1.48 -21.14 14.60
N PRO A 90 0.48 -21.74 15.28
CA PRO A 90 0.66 -23.01 15.94
C PRO A 90 1.17 -24.08 14.96
N LYS A 91 2.28 -24.75 15.32
CA LYS A 91 2.90 -25.79 14.49
C LYS A 91 1.89 -26.91 14.19
N PRO A 92 1.70 -27.31 12.92
CA PRO A 92 0.83 -28.43 12.59
C PRO A 92 1.39 -29.73 13.21
N ARG A 93 0.55 -30.42 13.99
CA ARG A 93 0.86 -31.73 14.58
C ARG A 93 0.67 -32.82 13.53
N GLY A 94 1.72 -33.11 12.76
CA GLY A 94 1.75 -34.21 11.80
C GLY A 94 3.07 -34.99 11.87
N LYS A 95 3.00 -36.33 11.77
CA LYS A 95 4.12 -37.27 11.99
C LYS A 95 5.13 -37.34 10.84
N VAL A 96 4.88 -36.63 9.73
CA VAL A 96 5.82 -36.48 8.61
C VAL A 96 5.72 -35.04 8.11
N VAL A 97 6.82 -34.29 8.21
CA VAL A 97 6.88 -32.88 7.79
C VAL A 97 7.74 -32.80 6.53
N ASN A 98 7.19 -32.24 5.44
CA ASN A 98 7.95 -31.99 4.22
C ASN A 98 9.00 -30.89 4.49
N LEU A 99 10.28 -31.26 4.45
CA LEU A 99 11.40 -30.37 4.82
C LEU A 99 11.78 -29.37 3.73
N ARG A 100 11.41 -29.60 2.45
CA ARG A 100 11.76 -28.69 1.33
C ARG A 100 11.20 -27.28 1.50
N PRO A 101 9.90 -27.08 1.81
CA PRO A 101 9.36 -25.76 2.12
C PRO A 101 10.07 -25.09 3.30
N GLN A 102 10.49 -25.86 4.32
CA GLN A 102 11.21 -25.33 5.47
C GLN A 102 12.64 -24.90 5.12
N ILE A 103 13.32 -25.64 4.24
CA ILE A 103 14.65 -25.31 3.74
C ILE A 103 14.60 -24.07 2.85
N GLU A 104 13.65 -23.97 1.93
CA GLU A 104 13.48 -22.78 1.08
C GLU A 104 13.06 -21.55 1.89
N LYS A 105 12.19 -21.72 2.90
CA LYS A 105 11.82 -20.65 3.84
C LYS A 105 13.04 -20.22 4.66
N ARG A 106 13.87 -21.17 5.10
CA ARG A 106 15.11 -20.89 5.85
C ARG A 106 16.17 -20.21 4.99
N GLN A 107 16.32 -20.60 3.72
CA GLN A 107 17.22 -19.96 2.76
C GLN A 107 16.75 -18.55 2.39
N ARG A 108 15.45 -18.34 2.18
CA ARG A 108 14.87 -17.00 1.99
C ARG A 108 15.05 -16.13 3.23
N ARG A 109 14.87 -16.69 4.42
CA ARG A 109 15.12 -15.99 5.69
C ARG A 109 16.60 -15.62 5.84
N ALA A 110 17.52 -16.53 5.55
CA ALA A 110 18.96 -16.29 5.64
C ALA A 110 19.49 -15.23 4.65
N ARG A 111 18.83 -15.05 3.50
CA ARG A 111 19.19 -14.00 2.51
C ARG A 111 18.66 -12.61 2.87
N ARG A 112 17.58 -12.54 3.65
CA ARG A 112 16.85 -11.29 3.93
C ARG A 112 17.01 -10.79 5.36
N PHE A 113 17.32 -11.69 6.29
CA PHE A 113 17.43 -11.39 7.70
C PHE A 113 18.83 -11.73 8.20
N TRP A 114 19.26 -11.00 9.21
CA TRP A 114 20.46 -11.26 9.96
C TRP A 114 20.14 -11.20 11.45
N ASP A 115 20.90 -11.94 12.25
CA ASP A 115 20.67 -12.02 13.69
C ASP A 115 21.27 -10.78 14.37
N VAL A 116 20.40 -10.00 15.03
CA VAL A 116 20.81 -8.80 15.77
C VAL A 116 21.68 -9.23 16.95
N THR A 117 22.91 -8.70 17.03
CA THR A 117 23.84 -9.09 18.09
C THR A 117 23.57 -8.34 19.39
N ALA A 118 24.10 -8.82 20.51
CA ALA A 118 23.98 -8.12 21.80
C ALA A 118 24.56 -6.68 21.71
N GLU A 119 25.67 -6.51 20.99
CA GLU A 119 26.29 -5.19 20.77
C GLU A 119 25.35 -4.24 20.00
N ASP A 120 24.61 -4.76 19.01
CA ASP A 120 23.62 -3.95 18.27
C ASP A 120 22.45 -3.55 19.18
N LEU A 121 21.98 -4.45 20.05
CA LEU A 121 20.93 -4.15 21.03
C LEU A 121 21.37 -3.08 22.04
N ASP A 122 22.63 -3.11 22.48
CA ASP A 122 23.19 -2.10 23.37
C ASP A 122 23.24 -0.73 22.68
N ARG A 123 23.64 -0.69 21.40
CA ARG A 123 23.63 0.54 20.59
C ARG A 123 22.22 1.09 20.39
N LEU A 124 21.22 0.22 20.14
CA LEU A 124 19.82 0.62 20.01
C LEU A 124 19.25 1.14 21.34
N THR A 125 19.56 0.47 22.44
CA THR A 125 19.13 0.88 23.78
C THR A 125 19.68 2.26 24.11
N ALA A 126 20.96 2.51 23.84
CA ALA A 126 21.57 3.83 24.00
C ALA A 126 20.94 4.90 23.09
N ALA A 127 20.56 4.54 21.85
CA ALA A 127 19.88 5.42 20.92
C ALA A 127 18.44 5.79 21.37
N ILE A 128 17.73 4.85 21.98
CA ILE A 128 16.33 5.02 22.41
C ILE A 128 16.24 5.70 23.78
N TRP A 129 17.13 5.35 24.72
CA TRP A 129 17.19 5.88 26.08
C TRP A 129 18.56 6.51 26.38
N PRO A 130 18.86 7.71 25.85
CA PRO A 130 20.18 8.36 25.98
C PRO A 130 20.55 8.79 27.42
N TRP A 131 19.62 8.68 28.38
CA TRP A 131 19.79 9.07 29.78
C TRP A 131 20.36 7.94 30.67
N ALA A 132 20.64 6.76 30.10
CA ALA A 132 21.29 5.64 30.77
C ALA A 132 22.84 5.74 30.79
N GLY A 133 23.40 6.96 30.85
CA GLY A 133 24.74 7.20 31.39
C GLY A 133 25.93 7.34 30.42
N GLU A 134 25.79 7.13 29.11
CA GLU A 134 26.89 7.34 28.16
C GLU A 134 26.56 8.44 27.14
N THR A 135 27.36 9.50 27.13
CA THR A 135 27.28 10.61 26.16
C THR A 135 27.74 10.10 24.78
N ARG A 136 26.84 9.48 24.03
CA ARG A 136 27.06 9.12 22.62
C ARG A 136 26.44 10.18 21.70
N GLU A 137 27.05 10.41 20.54
CA GLU A 137 26.54 11.34 19.55
C GLU A 137 25.07 11.02 19.20
N PRO A 138 24.19 12.03 19.05
CA PRO A 138 22.79 11.81 18.74
C PRO A 138 22.64 11.08 17.40
N VAL A 139 21.83 10.04 17.38
CA VAL A 139 21.52 9.27 16.16
C VAL A 139 20.91 10.19 15.11
N ARG A 140 21.63 10.39 14.01
CA ARG A 140 21.19 11.25 12.91
C ARG A 140 20.15 10.53 12.06
N ALA A 141 19.17 11.27 11.57
CA ALA A 141 18.23 10.75 10.59
C ALA A 141 18.91 10.61 9.21
N VAL A 142 18.50 9.61 8.43
CA VAL A 142 18.88 9.49 7.02
C VAL A 142 18.33 10.66 6.20
N ARG A 143 19.05 11.05 5.14
CA ARG A 143 18.57 12.00 4.14
C ARG A 143 17.75 11.24 3.09
N SER A 144 16.54 11.71 2.84
CA SER A 144 15.62 11.11 1.84
C SER A 144 15.20 12.15 0.82
N THR A 145 14.71 11.70 -0.34
CA THR A 145 14.29 12.56 -1.44
C THR A 145 12.88 13.12 -1.23
N ALA A 146 12.02 12.42 -0.48
CA ALA A 146 10.65 12.87 -0.30
C ALA A 146 10.56 14.16 0.53
N PRO A 147 9.71 15.12 0.11
CA PRO A 147 9.47 16.34 0.85
C PRO A 147 8.92 16.02 2.25
N LYS A 148 9.27 16.86 3.23
CA LYS A 148 8.69 16.75 4.57
C LYS A 148 7.22 17.17 4.51
N VAL A 149 6.32 16.21 4.66
CA VAL A 149 4.88 16.48 4.77
C VAL A 149 4.62 17.28 6.05
N PRO A 150 3.88 18.40 6.00
CA PRO A 150 3.45 19.09 7.20
C PRO A 150 2.72 18.13 8.16
N PRO A 151 2.97 18.19 9.47
CA PRO A 151 2.26 17.33 10.40
C PRO A 151 0.76 17.63 10.31
N LEU A 152 -0.06 16.59 10.11
CA LEU A 152 -1.52 16.70 10.16
C LEU A 152 -1.95 16.46 11.62
N PRO A 153 -2.33 17.50 12.38
CA PRO A 153 -2.71 17.34 13.79
C PRO A 153 -3.97 16.47 13.91
N ARG A 154 -4.27 16.00 15.12
CA ARG A 154 -5.43 15.12 15.36
C ARG A 154 -6.75 15.73 14.87
N GLU A 155 -6.93 17.04 15.00
CA GLU A 155 -8.10 17.75 14.47
C GLU A 155 -8.18 17.66 12.94
N GLY A 156 -7.05 17.82 12.24
CA GLY A 156 -6.98 17.69 10.79
C GLY A 156 -7.19 16.25 10.31
N GLN A 157 -6.69 15.26 11.05
CA GLN A 157 -6.96 13.84 10.77
C GLN A 157 -8.45 13.53 10.89
N ARG A 158 -9.09 13.96 11.98
CA ARG A 158 -10.54 13.79 12.17
C ARG A 158 -11.34 14.46 11.06
N ALA A 159 -11.01 15.72 10.73
CA ALA A 159 -11.69 16.44 9.67
C ALA A 159 -11.57 15.72 8.31
N ARG A 160 -10.36 15.27 7.96
CA ARG A 160 -10.12 14.49 6.73
C ARG A 160 -10.96 13.22 6.72
N ASP A 161 -10.94 12.44 7.81
CA ASP A 161 -11.64 11.16 7.86
C ASP A 161 -13.17 11.35 7.80
N THR A 162 -13.71 12.40 8.43
CA THR A 162 -15.12 12.80 8.29
C THR A 162 -15.47 13.17 6.85
N ILE A 163 -14.63 13.98 6.18
CA ILE A 163 -14.85 14.37 4.77
C ILE A 163 -14.84 13.12 3.87
N LEU A 164 -13.86 12.22 4.03
CA LEU A 164 -13.77 10.99 3.24
C LEU A 164 -14.95 10.05 3.49
N SER A 165 -15.44 9.96 4.72
CA SER A 165 -16.67 9.23 5.04
C SER A 165 -17.86 9.82 4.28
N SER A 166 -18.06 11.13 4.32
CA SER A 166 -19.18 11.78 3.61
C SER A 166 -19.10 11.62 2.09
N ILE A 167 -17.89 11.63 1.50
CA ILE A 167 -17.70 11.33 0.08
C ILE A 167 -18.12 9.88 -0.23
N THR A 168 -17.79 8.94 0.65
CA THR A 168 -18.21 7.54 0.54
C THR A 168 -19.73 7.43 0.62
N ASP A 169 -20.38 8.13 1.55
CA ASP A 169 -21.83 8.13 1.70
C ASP A 169 -22.55 8.67 0.46
N ILE A 170 -22.02 9.75 -0.15
CA ILE A 170 -22.53 10.30 -1.43
C ILE A 170 -22.47 9.24 -2.52
N SER A 171 -21.32 8.55 -2.64
CA SER A 171 -21.13 7.45 -3.59
C SER A 171 -22.14 6.32 -3.36
N LEU A 172 -22.34 5.87 -2.13
CA LEU A 172 -23.27 4.80 -1.79
C LEU A 172 -24.73 5.22 -2.07
N ALA A 173 -25.12 6.45 -1.75
CA ALA A 173 -26.47 6.95 -2.01
C ALA A 173 -26.85 6.94 -3.50
N MET A 174 -25.85 7.04 -4.40
CA MET A 174 -26.06 6.99 -5.85
C MET A 174 -26.01 5.56 -6.43
N GLU A 175 -25.54 4.57 -5.67
CA GLU A 175 -25.18 3.24 -6.18
C GLU A 175 -26.37 2.51 -6.81
N HIS A 176 -27.56 2.63 -6.22
CA HIS A 176 -28.75 1.89 -6.67
C HIS A 176 -29.75 2.73 -7.47
N LEU A 177 -29.44 4.00 -7.76
CA LEU A 177 -30.33 4.88 -8.52
C LEU A 177 -30.41 4.49 -10.00
N THR A 178 -31.61 4.50 -10.58
CA THR A 178 -31.83 4.23 -12.01
C THR A 178 -31.20 5.30 -12.91
N GLU A 179 -30.99 5.03 -14.21
CA GLU A 179 -30.51 6.05 -15.17
C GLU A 179 -31.37 7.34 -15.15
N THR A 180 -32.69 7.19 -15.00
CA THR A 180 -33.64 8.31 -14.90
C THR A 180 -33.48 9.07 -13.59
N ALA A 181 -33.34 8.37 -12.47
CA ALA A 181 -33.12 8.99 -11.16
C ALA A 181 -31.78 9.74 -11.10
N LEU A 182 -30.70 9.15 -11.65
CA LEU A 182 -29.40 9.79 -11.75
C LEU A 182 -29.45 11.06 -12.62
N LYS A 183 -30.20 11.04 -13.73
CA LYS A 183 -30.42 12.23 -14.56
C LYS A 183 -31.11 13.35 -13.77
N GLY A 184 -32.17 13.02 -13.03
CA GLY A 184 -32.90 13.98 -12.20
C GLY A 184 -32.03 14.53 -11.06
N LEU A 185 -31.26 13.66 -10.40
CA LEU A 185 -30.34 14.03 -9.34
C LEU A 185 -29.23 14.98 -9.86
N ALA A 186 -28.60 14.66 -10.98
CA ALA A 186 -27.59 15.52 -11.60
C ALA A 186 -28.13 16.92 -11.92
N TYR A 187 -29.37 17.00 -12.40
CA TYR A 187 -30.03 18.27 -12.66
C TYR A 187 -30.27 19.07 -11.37
N GLU A 188 -30.83 18.45 -10.33
CA GLU A 188 -31.09 19.13 -9.05
C GLU A 188 -29.78 19.53 -8.36
N LEU A 189 -28.73 18.71 -8.38
CA LEU A 189 -27.43 19.06 -7.80
C LEU A 189 -26.80 20.26 -8.49
N ARG A 190 -26.87 20.36 -9.83
CA ARG A 190 -26.44 21.56 -10.56
C ARG A 190 -27.28 22.79 -10.25
N ARG A 191 -28.58 22.59 -9.99
CA ARG A 191 -29.46 23.68 -9.55
C ARG A 191 -29.07 24.14 -8.14
N CYS A 192 -28.83 23.22 -7.21
CA CYS A 192 -28.31 23.50 -5.88
C CYS A 192 -26.99 24.25 -5.95
N ALA A 193 -26.07 23.85 -6.85
CA ALA A 193 -24.78 24.52 -7.00
C ALA A 193 -24.89 26.02 -7.32
N ARG A 194 -25.92 26.41 -8.08
CA ARG A 194 -26.19 27.82 -8.41
C ARG A 194 -26.91 28.57 -7.28
N LEU A 195 -27.66 27.86 -6.43
CA LEU A 195 -28.46 28.46 -5.36
C LEU A 195 -27.68 28.60 -4.05
N TYR A 196 -26.75 27.68 -3.79
CA TYR A 196 -25.98 27.60 -2.55
C TYR A 196 -24.50 27.84 -2.84
N VAL A 197 -24.06 29.10 -2.76
CA VAL A 197 -22.71 29.52 -3.19
C VAL A 197 -21.60 28.82 -2.40
N SER A 198 -21.76 28.63 -1.10
CA SER A 198 -20.79 27.94 -0.23
C SER A 198 -20.68 26.45 -0.55
N GLU A 199 -21.80 25.81 -0.85
CA GLU A 199 -21.90 24.38 -1.16
C GLU A 199 -21.70 24.08 -2.65
N GLY A 200 -21.65 25.13 -3.48
CA GLY A 200 -21.57 25.11 -4.92
C GLY A 200 -20.61 24.05 -5.47
N PRO A 201 -19.32 24.10 -5.10
CA PRO A 201 -18.32 23.14 -5.57
C PRO A 201 -18.65 21.68 -5.24
N TYR A 202 -19.22 21.41 -4.06
CA TYR A 202 -19.59 20.04 -3.67
C TYR A 202 -20.82 19.55 -4.44
N CYS A 203 -21.80 20.42 -4.65
CA CYS A 203 -22.96 20.11 -5.47
C CYS A 203 -22.59 19.87 -6.95
N GLU A 204 -21.64 20.65 -7.49
CA GLU A 204 -21.12 20.43 -8.85
C GLU A 204 -20.42 19.08 -8.97
N ALA A 205 -19.52 18.76 -8.03
CA ALA A 205 -18.81 17.49 -8.01
C ALA A 205 -19.77 16.29 -7.90
N ALA A 206 -20.74 16.36 -6.98
CA ALA A 206 -21.76 15.32 -6.83
C ALA A 206 -22.65 15.20 -8.08
N GLY A 207 -22.99 16.33 -8.73
CA GLY A 207 -23.74 16.34 -9.98
C GLY A 207 -22.97 15.68 -11.12
N ALA A 208 -21.68 15.95 -11.24
CA ALA A 208 -20.80 15.33 -12.24
C ALA A 208 -20.66 13.81 -12.01
N GLU A 209 -20.50 13.36 -10.77
CA GLU A 209 -20.45 11.93 -10.44
C GLU A 209 -21.79 11.22 -10.76
N ALA A 210 -22.93 11.86 -10.48
CA ALA A 210 -24.23 11.31 -10.86
C ALA A 210 -24.36 11.12 -12.39
N GLU A 211 -23.85 12.07 -13.19
CA GLU A 211 -23.80 11.91 -14.64
C GLU A 211 -22.84 10.82 -15.10
N ARG A 212 -21.65 10.76 -14.51
CA ARG A 212 -20.67 9.72 -14.81
C ARG A 212 -21.27 8.33 -14.58
N ARG A 213 -21.94 8.11 -13.45
CA ARG A 213 -22.65 6.85 -13.15
C ARG A 213 -23.77 6.54 -14.12
N ARG A 214 -24.54 7.55 -14.50
CA ARG A 214 -25.61 7.40 -15.50
C ARG A 214 -25.01 6.95 -16.83
N GLU A 215 -23.92 7.57 -17.26
CA GLU A 215 -23.24 7.22 -18.49
C GLU A 215 -22.67 5.80 -18.42
N ILE A 216 -22.00 5.42 -17.33
CA ILE A 216 -21.54 4.04 -17.09
C ILE A 216 -22.68 3.04 -17.28
N ARG A 217 -23.84 3.25 -16.64
CA ARG A 217 -25.01 2.38 -16.80
C ARG A 217 -25.51 2.32 -18.25
N ALA A 218 -25.56 3.47 -18.93
CA ALA A 218 -25.92 3.54 -20.35
C ALA A 218 -24.92 2.76 -21.23
N ARG A 219 -23.62 2.78 -20.90
CA ARG A 219 -22.59 1.96 -21.56
C ARG A 219 -22.89 0.47 -21.37
N TYR A 220 -23.13 0.00 -20.14
CA TYR A 220 -23.45 -1.41 -19.90
C TYR A 220 -24.69 -1.90 -20.67
N ARG A 221 -25.70 -1.03 -20.81
CA ARG A 221 -26.93 -1.32 -21.54
C ARG A 221 -26.75 -1.32 -23.05
N THR A 222 -25.94 -0.41 -23.59
CA THR A 222 -25.79 -0.23 -25.05
C THR A 222 -24.57 -0.92 -25.65
N GLY A 223 -23.58 -1.26 -24.85
CA GLY A 223 -22.29 -1.82 -25.27
C GLY A 223 -21.38 -0.85 -26.04
N ARG A 224 -21.77 0.44 -26.16
CA ARG A 224 -21.05 1.44 -26.96
C ARG A 224 -19.83 2.00 -26.22
N GLY A 225 -18.86 2.51 -26.99
CA GLY A 225 -17.64 3.13 -26.45
C GLY A 225 -16.45 2.19 -26.40
N ALA A 226 -15.33 2.70 -25.91
CA ALA A 226 -14.20 1.85 -25.60
C ALA A 226 -14.45 1.07 -24.31
N TRP A 227 -13.99 -0.17 -24.31
CA TRP A 227 -14.04 -1.10 -23.20
C TRP A 227 -12.65 -1.69 -22.99
N TYR A 228 -12.36 -2.14 -21.78
CA TYR A 228 -11.12 -2.80 -21.45
C TYR A 228 -11.44 -4.23 -21.05
N ALA A 229 -10.72 -5.16 -21.65
CA ALA A 229 -10.65 -6.55 -21.22
C ALA A 229 -9.42 -6.68 -20.33
N SER A 230 -9.56 -7.34 -19.18
CA SER A 230 -8.45 -7.53 -18.27
C SER A 230 -8.47 -8.88 -17.58
N VAL A 231 -7.28 -9.33 -17.17
CA VAL A 231 -7.10 -10.53 -16.35
C VAL A 231 -6.18 -10.19 -15.19
N ARG A 232 -6.67 -10.44 -13.98
CA ARG A 232 -5.94 -10.24 -12.72
C ARG A 232 -5.51 -11.59 -12.19
N VAL A 233 -4.28 -11.67 -11.69
CA VAL A 233 -3.79 -12.83 -10.95
C VAL A 233 -3.70 -12.46 -9.48
N MET A 234 -4.51 -13.11 -8.66
CA MET A 234 -4.55 -12.90 -7.23
C MET A 234 -3.83 -14.05 -6.54
N HIS A 235 -2.95 -13.76 -5.57
CA HIS A 235 -2.37 -14.74 -4.67
C HIS A 235 -3.10 -14.71 -3.32
N TRP A 236 -3.58 -15.87 -2.89
CA TRP A 236 -4.29 -16.07 -1.63
C TRP A 236 -3.34 -16.53 -0.53
N ASP A 237 -3.27 -15.75 0.55
CA ASP A 237 -2.61 -16.15 1.79
C ASP A 237 -3.65 -16.83 2.69
N GLU A 238 -3.73 -18.18 2.61
CA GLU A 238 -4.69 -18.99 3.37
C GLU A 238 -4.62 -18.73 4.88
N ALA A 239 -3.44 -18.45 5.42
CA ALA A 239 -3.27 -18.22 6.85
C ALA A 239 -3.97 -16.94 7.34
N ARG A 240 -4.38 -16.06 6.42
CA ARG A 240 -4.91 -14.73 6.70
C ARG A 240 -6.24 -14.45 6.07
N HIS A 241 -6.65 -15.30 5.13
CA HIS A 241 -7.80 -15.05 4.28
C HIS A 241 -7.67 -13.72 3.52
N GLU A 242 -6.46 -13.40 3.06
CA GLU A 242 -6.15 -12.19 2.29
C GLU A 242 -5.76 -12.53 0.86
N ALA A 243 -6.27 -11.77 -0.11
CA ALA A 243 -5.87 -11.84 -1.51
C ALA A 243 -5.03 -10.61 -1.86
N ARG A 244 -3.94 -10.81 -2.60
CA ARG A 244 -3.13 -9.73 -3.18
C ARG A 244 -3.01 -9.92 -4.69
N GLU A 245 -3.14 -8.84 -5.43
CA GLU A 245 -2.81 -8.85 -6.85
C GLU A 245 -1.30 -9.01 -7.02
N ILE A 246 -0.88 -9.93 -7.87
CA ILE A 246 0.54 -10.20 -8.17
C ILE A 246 0.88 -10.00 -9.65
N ASP A 247 -0.13 -9.93 -10.52
CA ASP A 247 0.06 -9.72 -11.94
C ASP A 247 -1.25 -9.24 -12.60
N TYR A 248 -1.12 -8.56 -13.72
CA TYR A 248 -2.21 -7.91 -14.41
C TYR A 248 -1.94 -7.76 -15.92
N VAL A 249 -2.94 -8.08 -16.75
CA VAL A 249 -2.89 -7.91 -18.21
C VAL A 249 -4.17 -7.22 -18.69
N GLU A 250 -4.03 -6.25 -19.61
CA GLU A 250 -5.14 -5.45 -20.14
C GLU A 250 -5.09 -5.29 -21.66
N GLU A 251 -6.27 -5.12 -22.26
CA GLU A 251 -6.39 -4.73 -23.66
C GLU A 251 -7.61 -3.84 -23.91
N ARG A 252 -7.38 -2.72 -24.59
CA ARG A 252 -8.45 -1.80 -25.02
C ARG A 252 -9.17 -2.35 -26.26
N CYS A 253 -10.49 -2.39 -26.19
CA CYS A 253 -11.40 -2.90 -27.20
C CYS A 253 -12.40 -1.82 -27.65
N ALA A 254 -12.93 -1.94 -28.87
CA ALA A 254 -13.84 -0.97 -29.47
C ALA A 254 -15.31 -1.11 -29.03
N SER A 255 -15.67 -2.20 -28.36
CA SER A 255 -17.03 -2.48 -27.87
C SER A 255 -17.00 -3.46 -26.69
N LYS A 256 -18.13 -3.56 -25.98
CA LYS A 256 -18.31 -4.50 -24.88
C LYS A 256 -18.17 -5.95 -25.31
N ASP A 257 -18.76 -6.32 -26.45
CA ASP A 257 -18.71 -7.70 -26.95
C ASP A 257 -17.28 -8.08 -27.34
N ALA A 258 -16.56 -7.17 -28.01
CA ALA A 258 -15.14 -7.37 -28.30
C ALA A 258 -14.29 -7.50 -27.03
N ALA A 259 -14.58 -6.72 -25.99
CA ALA A 259 -13.91 -6.85 -24.69
C ALA A 259 -14.24 -8.17 -23.99
N ILE A 260 -15.46 -8.68 -24.09
CA ILE A 260 -15.83 -9.99 -23.53
C ILE A 260 -15.09 -11.11 -24.25
N ASP A 261 -15.06 -11.09 -25.59
CA ASP A 261 -14.34 -12.09 -26.37
C ASP A 261 -12.83 -12.02 -26.10
N LYS A 262 -12.30 -10.81 -25.96
CA LYS A 262 -10.89 -10.64 -25.59
C LYS A 262 -10.60 -11.10 -24.17
N ALA A 263 -11.46 -10.82 -23.19
CA ALA A 263 -11.30 -11.29 -21.82
C ALA A 263 -11.33 -12.82 -21.75
N ARG A 264 -12.15 -13.49 -22.57
CA ARG A 264 -12.13 -14.96 -22.72
C ARG A 264 -10.81 -15.47 -23.30
N ALA A 265 -10.28 -14.79 -24.33
CA ALA A 265 -9.00 -15.15 -24.93
C ALA A 265 -7.84 -14.97 -23.92
N LEU A 266 -7.80 -13.84 -23.21
CA LEU A 266 -6.82 -13.58 -22.16
C LEU A 266 -6.92 -14.60 -21.02
N LEU A 267 -8.14 -14.96 -20.59
CA LEU A 267 -8.32 -15.98 -19.57
C LEU A 267 -7.77 -17.32 -20.05
N ALA A 268 -8.06 -17.74 -21.29
CA ALA A 268 -7.55 -18.99 -21.84
C ALA A 268 -6.01 -18.99 -21.93
N GLU A 269 -5.42 -17.87 -22.36
CA GLU A 269 -3.97 -17.68 -22.43
C GLU A 269 -3.32 -17.77 -21.04
N HIS A 270 -3.92 -17.14 -20.03
CA HIS A 270 -3.36 -17.05 -18.67
C HIS A 270 -3.90 -18.10 -17.69
N ALA A 271 -4.76 -19.03 -18.12
CA ALA A 271 -5.35 -20.08 -17.27
C ALA A 271 -4.29 -20.94 -16.58
N HIS A 272 -3.12 -21.11 -17.21
CA HIS A 272 -1.97 -21.83 -16.65
C HIS A 272 -1.42 -21.22 -15.35
N ARG A 273 -1.79 -19.97 -15.03
CA ARG A 273 -1.38 -19.28 -13.78
C ARG A 273 -2.27 -19.62 -12.59
N PHE A 274 -3.42 -20.27 -12.82
CA PHE A 274 -4.29 -20.77 -11.76
C PHE A 274 -3.59 -21.86 -10.95
N ALA A 275 -3.64 -21.75 -9.63
CA ALA A 275 -2.95 -22.64 -8.70
C ALA A 275 -3.75 -22.75 -7.38
N PRO A 276 -3.42 -23.68 -6.47
CA PRO A 276 -4.11 -23.78 -5.19
C PRO A 276 -4.11 -22.48 -4.38
N ASP A 277 -3.04 -21.68 -4.50
CA ASP A 277 -2.86 -20.38 -3.85
C ASP A 277 -3.15 -19.19 -4.77
N ARG A 278 -3.71 -19.42 -5.98
CA ARG A 278 -3.89 -18.35 -6.98
C ARG A 278 -5.19 -18.43 -7.74
N THR A 279 -5.87 -17.29 -7.88
CA THR A 279 -7.01 -17.14 -8.79
C THR A 279 -6.62 -16.30 -10.00
N VAL A 280 -7.27 -16.58 -11.13
CA VAL A 280 -7.14 -15.83 -12.38
C VAL A 280 -8.53 -15.32 -12.72
N GLU A 281 -8.72 -14.01 -12.68
CA GLU A 281 -10.03 -13.36 -12.69
C GLU A 281 -10.14 -12.45 -13.92
N PRO A 282 -11.00 -12.77 -14.91
CA PRO A 282 -11.26 -11.87 -16.03
C PRO A 282 -12.26 -10.79 -15.63
N GLU A 283 -11.98 -9.55 -15.99
CA GLU A 283 -12.87 -8.41 -15.76
C GLU A 283 -13.01 -7.58 -17.03
N VAL A 284 -14.19 -6.98 -17.23
CA VAL A 284 -14.50 -6.12 -18.37
C VAL A 284 -15.07 -4.80 -17.87
N PHE A 285 -14.44 -3.70 -18.24
CA PHE A 285 -14.80 -2.36 -17.77
C PHE A 285 -15.06 -1.42 -18.93
N SER A 286 -15.97 -0.46 -18.76
CA SER A 286 -16.04 0.67 -19.68
C SER A 286 -14.86 1.61 -19.45
N GLU A 287 -14.48 2.43 -20.45
CA GLU A 287 -13.42 3.44 -20.29
C GLU A 287 -13.65 4.45 -19.15
N LEU A 288 -14.90 4.57 -18.68
CA LEU A 288 -15.29 5.48 -17.59
C LEU A 288 -15.07 4.89 -16.19
N GLU A 289 -15.03 3.56 -16.10
CA GLU A 289 -14.69 2.81 -14.89
C GLU A 289 -13.22 2.44 -14.86
N TRP A 290 -12.64 2.26 -16.06
CA TRP A 290 -11.25 1.90 -16.22
C TRP A 290 -10.34 2.99 -15.64
N SER A 291 -9.70 2.66 -14.51
CA SER A 291 -8.60 3.44 -13.96
C SER A 291 -7.36 2.55 -14.05
N PRO A 292 -6.33 2.92 -14.83
CA PRO A 292 -5.10 2.17 -14.80
C PRO A 292 -4.60 2.14 -13.36
N LEU A 293 -4.41 0.93 -12.79
CA LEU A 293 -3.79 0.70 -11.48
C LEU A 293 -2.28 1.02 -11.49
N LYS A 294 -1.81 1.80 -12.47
CA LYS A 294 -0.64 2.64 -12.24
C LYS A 294 -1.07 3.62 -11.15
N LEU A 295 -0.78 3.28 -9.89
CA LEU A 295 -0.48 4.29 -8.87
C LEU A 295 0.16 5.44 -9.62
N LYS A 296 -0.52 6.59 -9.68
CA LYS A 296 -0.01 7.77 -10.34
C LYS A 296 1.40 7.97 -9.79
N ALA A 297 2.42 7.53 -10.53
CA ALA A 297 3.70 8.17 -10.48
C ALA A 297 3.35 9.58 -10.91
N GLU A 298 3.24 10.48 -9.93
CA GLU A 298 2.88 11.87 -10.18
C GLU A 298 3.73 12.33 -11.35
N ASP A 299 3.03 12.79 -12.38
CA ASP A 299 3.59 13.39 -13.57
C ASP A 299 4.67 14.39 -13.12
N GLN A 300 5.93 14.06 -13.44
CA GLN A 300 7.00 15.02 -13.48
C GLN A 300 6.72 15.92 -14.69
N ASP A 301 5.85 16.91 -14.48
CA ASP A 301 5.74 18.06 -15.39
C ASP A 301 6.75 19.13 -14.93
N ASP A 302 7.72 19.35 -15.83
CA ASP A 302 8.65 20.48 -16.04
C ASP A 302 9.64 20.93 -14.93
#